data_AF-A0A2D7XB92-F1
#
_entry.id   AF-A0A2D7XB92-F1
#
_cell.length_a   1.000
_cell.length_b   1.000
_cell.length_c   1.000
_cell.angle_alpha   90.00
_cell.angle_beta   90.00
_cell.angle_gamma   90.00
#
_symmetry.space_group_name_H-M   'P 1'
#
loop_
_entity.id
_entity.type
_entity.pdbx_description
1 polymer ?
#
loop_
_entity_poly.entity_id
_entity_poly.type
_entity_poly.pdbx_seq_one_letter_code
_entity_poly.pdbx_strand_id
1 'polypeptide(L)'
;MMSIEYIGEIKTWRDRVNGVSYFSARVYDLNRNLLKAIPFQNGYGDHPKDTCIAWINGMNETHQHKFELSKKIYFNQQKSTKKECVAFGKGE
;
A
#
# COMPACT_ATOMS: atom_id res chain seq x y z
N MET A 1 13.11 -7.18 -20.01
CA MET A 1 12.90 -5.99 -19.17
C MET A 1 11.55 -6.18 -18.49
N MET A 2 11.48 -6.26 -17.16
CA MET A 2 10.20 -6.38 -16.46
C MET A 2 9.48 -5.03 -16.50
N SER A 3 8.23 -5.03 -16.96
CA SER A 3 7.37 -3.84 -17.01
C SER A 3 6.60 -3.68 -15.70
N ILE A 4 6.41 -2.43 -15.29
CA ILE A 4 5.45 -2.11 -14.24
C ILE A 4 4.05 -2.46 -14.75
N GLU A 5 3.26 -3.12 -13.91
CA GLU A 5 1.89 -3.55 -14.15
C GLU A 5 0.91 -2.88 -13.16
N TYR A 6 1.40 -2.42 -12.01
CA TYR A 6 0.58 -1.89 -10.92
C TYR A 6 1.15 -0.59 -10.34
N ILE A 7 0.25 0.20 -9.75
CA ILE A 7 0.58 1.40 -8.98
C ILE A 7 0.08 1.22 -7.55
N GLY A 8 0.98 1.26 -6.58
CA GLY A 8 0.66 1.27 -5.15
C GLY A 8 0.78 2.68 -4.57
N GLU A 9 -0.34 3.30 -4.21
CA GLU A 9 -0.36 4.55 -3.45
C GLU A 9 -0.41 4.23 -1.96
N ILE A 10 0.66 4.53 -1.23
CA ILE A 10 0.79 4.22 0.19
C ILE A 10 0.85 5.52 0.98
N LYS A 11 0.05 5.61 2.04
CA LYS A 11 0.20 6.64 3.05
C LYS A 11 0.59 6.02 4.37
N THR A 12 1.60 6.58 5.02
CA THR A 12 2.14 6.11 6.31
C THR A 12 2.11 7.23 7.34
N TRP A 13 1.81 6.87 8.58
CA TRP A 13 1.70 7.79 9.70
C TRP A 13 2.42 7.25 10.92
N ARG A 14 3.00 8.13 11.72
CA ARG A 14 3.54 7.79 13.04
C ARG A 14 2.82 8.60 14.11
N ASP A 15 2.26 7.90 15.08
CA ASP A 15 1.70 8.50 16.29
C ASP A 15 2.84 9.04 17.16
N ARG A 16 2.75 10.32 17.52
CA ARG A 16 3.74 10.99 18.36
C ARG A 16 3.64 10.57 19.83
N VAL A 17 2.45 10.17 20.28
CA VAL A 17 2.20 9.82 21.69
C VAL A 17 2.71 8.42 21.98
N ASN A 18 2.31 7.45 21.16
CA ASN A 18 2.59 6.04 21.40
C ASN A 18 3.72 5.48 20.52
N GLY A 19 4.26 6.27 19.58
CA GLY A 19 5.29 5.82 18.63
C GLY A 19 4.79 4.84 17.56
N VAL A 20 3.51 4.44 17.62
CA VAL A 20 2.89 3.43 16.73
C VAL A 20 2.82 3.96 15.30
N SER A 21 3.18 3.11 14.35
CA SER A 21 3.09 3.41 12.92
C SER A 21 1.86 2.78 12.30
N TYR A 22 1.22 3.51 11.40
CA TYR A 22 0.00 3.14 10.72
C TYR A 22 0.16 3.36 9.22
N PHE A 23 -0.67 2.68 8.43
CA PHE A 23 -0.73 2.92 7.01
C PHE A 23 -2.12 2.62 6.44
N SER A 24 -2.33 3.12 5.23
CA SER A 24 -3.38 2.70 4.32
C SER A 24 -2.78 2.69 2.92
N ALA A 25 -3.33 1.89 2.03
CA ALA A 25 -2.82 1.83 0.68
C ALA A 25 -3.95 1.64 -0.34
N ARG A 26 -3.68 2.03 -1.57
CA ARG A 26 -4.53 1.73 -2.72
C ARG A 26 -3.68 1.11 -3.82
N VAL A 27 -4.21 0.08 -4.46
CA VAL A 27 -3.57 -0.59 -5.59
C VAL A 27 -4.42 -0.35 -6.83
N TYR A 28 -3.78 0.13 -7.88
CA TYR A 28 -4.40 0.41 -9.17
C TYR A 28 -3.70 -0.36 -10.29
N ASP A 29 -4.41 -0.55 -11.40
CA ASP A 29 -3.79 -0.90 -12.68
C ASP A 29 -3.10 0.33 -13.32
N LEU A 30 -2.48 0.13 -14.48
CA LEU A 30 -1.83 1.21 -15.22
C LEU A 30 -2.81 2.27 -15.78
N ASN A 31 -4.10 1.96 -15.88
CA ASN A 31 -5.15 2.86 -16.30
C ASN A 31 -5.77 3.64 -15.12
N ARG A 32 -5.22 3.49 -13.91
CA ARG A 32 -5.74 4.06 -12.65
C ARG A 32 -7.11 3.54 -12.23
N ASN A 33 -7.53 2.36 -12.69
CA ASN A 33 -8.68 1.67 -12.13
C ASN A 33 -8.30 1.13 -10.75
N LEU A 34 -9.13 1.42 -9.74
CA LEU A 34 -8.90 0.95 -8.38
C LEU A 34 -9.15 -0.56 -8.31
N LEU A 35 -8.11 -1.32 -8.02
CA LEU A 35 -8.19 -2.77 -7.84
C LEU A 35 -8.35 -3.14 -6.35
N LYS A 36 -7.68 -2.40 -5.44
CA LYS A 36 -7.79 -2.60 -3.98
C LYS A 36 -7.72 -1.31 -3.21
N ALA A 37 -8.61 -1.16 -2.24
CA ALA A 37 -8.40 -0.29 -1.08
C ALA A 37 -7.99 -1.14 0.13
N ILE A 38 -6.82 -0.83 0.69
CA ILE A 38 -6.32 -1.38 1.95
C ILE A 38 -6.70 -0.38 3.05
N PRO A 39 -7.57 -0.76 4.00
CA PRO A 39 -8.03 0.15 5.04
C PRO A 39 -6.89 0.57 5.97
N PHE A 40 -7.13 1.64 6.72
CA PHE A 40 -6.21 2.11 7.75
C PHE A 40 -5.95 1.02 8.78
N GLN A 41 -4.69 0.68 9.01
CA GLN A 41 -4.28 -0.34 9.97
C GLN A 41 -2.88 -0.08 10.50
N ASN A 42 -2.51 -0.83 11.55
CA ASN A 42 -1.15 -0.81 12.08
C ASN A 42 -0.15 -1.35 11.06
N GLY A 43 1.00 -0.69 10.93
CA GLY A 43 2.09 -1.22 10.12
C GLY A 43 3.36 -0.38 10.20
N TYR A 44 4.49 -1.07 10.08
CA TYR A 44 5.82 -0.53 10.26
C TYR A 44 6.74 -0.98 9.12
N GLY A 45 7.81 -0.21 8.86
CA GLY A 45 8.79 -0.56 7.83
C GLY A 45 8.16 -0.79 6.46
N ASP A 46 8.45 -1.95 5.86
CA ASP A 46 7.94 -2.36 4.55
C ASP A 46 6.58 -3.08 4.60
N HIS A 47 5.96 -3.23 5.78
CA HIS A 47 4.63 -3.84 5.91
C HIS A 47 3.61 -3.28 4.89
N PRO A 48 3.52 -1.96 4.64
CA PRO A 48 2.58 -1.43 3.65
C PRO A 48 2.79 -1.96 2.22
N LYS A 49 4.05 -2.11 1.79
CA LYS A 49 4.39 -2.64 0.46
C LYS A 49 4.10 -4.12 0.39
N ASP A 50 4.44 -4.84 1.46
CA ASP A 50 4.21 -6.28 1.59
C ASP A 50 2.72 -6.61 1.52
N THR A 51 1.86 -5.81 2.16
CA THR A 51 0.41 -5.96 2.05
C THR A 51 -0.08 -5.78 0.62
N CYS A 52 0.45 -4.80 -0.12
CA CYS A 52 0.09 -4.62 -1.53
C CYS A 52 0.54 -5.82 -2.39
N ILE A 53 1.78 -6.28 -2.22
CA ILE A 53 2.35 -7.40 -2.97
C ILE A 53 1.62 -8.71 -2.65
N ALA A 54 1.35 -8.97 -1.37
CA ALA A 54 0.62 -10.16 -0.94
C ALA A 54 -0.78 -10.20 -1.55
N TRP A 55 -1.46 -9.05 -1.60
CA TRP A 55 -2.75 -8.96 -2.24
C TRP A 55 -2.67 -9.24 -3.75
N ILE A 56 -1.73 -8.62 -4.48
CA ILE A 56 -1.50 -8.88 -5.91
C ILE A 56 -1.21 -10.37 -6.15
N ASN A 57 -0.37 -10.98 -5.32
CA ASN A 57 -0.03 -12.39 -5.46
C ASN A 57 -1.27 -13.29 -5.32
N GLY A 58 -2.16 -12.98 -4.38
CA GLY A 58 -3.40 -13.72 -4.16
C GLY A 58 -4.44 -13.57 -5.27
N MET A 59 -4.24 -12.64 -6.21
CA MET A 59 -5.09 -12.50 -7.40
C MET A 59 -4.60 -13.33 -8.57
N ASN A 60 -3.30 -13.61 -8.61
CA ASN A 60 -2.68 -14.29 -9.72
C ASN A 60 -3.05 -15.78 -9.68
N GLU A 61 -3.35 -16.36 -10.83
CA GLU A 61 -3.60 -17.81 -10.97
C GLU A 61 -2.39 -18.64 -10.50
N THR A 62 -1.18 -18.13 -10.73
CA THR A 62 0.07 -18.73 -10.25
C THR A 62 0.79 -17.76 -9.33
N HIS A 63 1.08 -18.21 -8.11
CA HIS A 63 1.86 -17.43 -7.16
C HIS A 63 3.27 -17.17 -7.68
N GLN A 64 3.68 -15.91 -7.60
CA GLN A 64 5.02 -15.45 -7.94
C GLN A 64 5.82 -15.16 -6.66
N HIS A 65 7.14 -15.28 -6.75
CA HIS A 65 8.01 -14.90 -5.65
C HIS A 65 7.90 -13.39 -5.39
N LYS A 66 7.87 -12.99 -4.11
CA LYS A 66 7.71 -11.59 -3.69
C LYS A 66 8.67 -10.64 -4.41
N PHE A 67 9.92 -11.06 -4.59
CA PHE A 67 10.94 -10.27 -5.28
C PHE A 67 10.54 -9.94 -6.72
N GLU A 68 9.95 -10.88 -7.46
CA GLU A 68 9.52 -10.63 -8.84
C GLU A 68 8.29 -9.73 -8.89
N LEU A 69 7.33 -9.94 -7.98
CA LEU A 69 6.17 -9.05 -7.87
C LEU A 69 6.54 -7.63 -7.48
N SER A 70 7.52 -7.45 -6.60
CA SER A 70 7.98 -6.11 -6.20
C SER A 70 8.55 -5.30 -7.37
N LYS A 71 9.01 -5.94 -8.45
CA LYS A 71 9.48 -5.28 -9.67
C LYS A 71 8.35 -4.88 -10.62
N LYS A 72 7.15 -5.45 -10.43
CA LYS A 72 5.95 -5.18 -11.25
C LYS A 72 5.06 -4.08 -10.68
N ILE A 73 5.36 -3.57 -9.49
CA ILE A 73 4.59 -2.50 -8.86
C ILE A 73 5.47 -1.26 -8.64
N TYR A 74 4.98 -0.12 -9.09
CA TYR A 74 5.52 1.18 -8.71
C TYR A 74 4.88 1.65 -7.39
N PHE A 75 5.68 2.01 -6.39
CA PHE A 75 5.19 2.51 -5.11
C PHE A 75 5.34 4.03 -5.00
N ASN A 76 4.20 4.73 -4.91
CA ASN A 76 4.13 6.11 -4.49
C ASN A 76 3.83 6.16 -2.99
N GLN A 77 4.87 6.23 -2.16
CA GLN A 77 4.75 6.23 -0.71
C GLN A 77 4.91 7.63 -0.12
N GLN A 78 3.90 8.10 0.59
CA GLN A 78 3.88 9.36 1.31
C GLN A 78 3.95 9.13 2.82
N LYS A 79 4.79 9.93 3.49
CA LYS A 79 4.87 9.99 4.96
C LYS A 79 4.13 11.23 5.42
N SER A 80 3.23 11.07 6.38
CA SER A 80 2.41 12.16 6.91
C SER A 80 2.25 12.00 8.42
N THR A 81 1.76 13.05 9.10
CA THR A 81 1.46 13.00 10.54
C THR A 81 0.00 12.58 10.77
N LYS A 82 -0.29 11.87 11.86
CA LYS A 82 -1.63 11.27 12.16
C LYS A 82 -2.80 12.26 12.01
N LYS A 83 -2.57 13.56 12.23
CA LYS A 83 -3.60 14.62 12.16
C LYS A 83 -4.19 14.80 10.75
N GLU A 84 -3.42 14.55 9.69
CA GLU A 84 -3.87 14.64 8.30
C GLU A 84 -4.61 13.37 7.81
N CYS A 85 -4.58 12.30 8.60
CA CYS A 85 -5.18 11.00 8.27
C CYS A 85 -6.70 10.97 8.44
N VAL A 86 -7.25 11.71 9.43
CA VAL A 86 -8.68 11.74 9.73
C VAL A 86 -9.50 12.11 8.49
N ALA A 87 -8.97 12.99 7.63
CA ALA A 87 -9.62 13.45 6.40
C ALA A 87 -9.73 12.39 5.29
N PHE A 88 -8.99 11.28 5.34
CA PHE A 88 -8.92 10.29 4.25
C PHE A 88 -9.60 8.93 4.54
N GLY A 89 -10.05 8.68 5.77
CA GLY A 89 -10.51 7.34 6.15
C GLY A 89 -11.39 7.24 7.39
N LYS A 90 -11.67 8.33 8.11
CA LYS A 90 -12.90 8.36 8.90
C LYS A 90 -13.99 8.85 7.96
N GLY A 91 -14.87 7.94 7.54
CA GLY A 91 -16.21 8.38 7.17
C GLY A 91 -16.77 9.26 8.28
N GLU A 92 -17.61 10.21 7.89
CA GLU A 92 -18.49 10.94 8.81
C GLU A 92 -19.14 10.00 9.83
#